data_AF-A0A7J9M4W2-F1
#
_entry.id   AF-A0A7J9M4W2-F1
#
_cell.length_a   1.000
_cell.length_b   1.000
_cell.length_c   1.000
_cell.angle_alpha   90.00
_cell.angle_beta   90.00
_cell.angle_gamma   90.00
#
_symmetry.space_group_name_H-M   'P 1'
#
loop_
_entity.id
_entity.type
_entity.pdbx_description
1 polymer ?
#
loop_
_entity_poly.entity_id
_entity_poly.type
_entity_poly.pdbx_seq_one_letter_code
_entity_poly.pdbx_strand_id
1 'polypeptide(L)' 'MQKHSDGTTSWSFDVGYINAAAVGIYGYAVVVPMAFKFLLQYLGSNASLVRFWCMWGYSFSIFIPTA' A
#
# COMPACT_ATOMS: atom_id res chain seq x y z
N MET A 1 -8.74 27.08 -21.94
CA MET A 1 -8.18 25.74 -21.66
C MET A 1 -8.87 24.74 -22.56
N GLN A 2 -8.22 24.29 -23.64
CA GLN A 2 -8.76 23.22 -24.47
C GLN A 2 -8.49 21.88 -23.79
N LYS A 3 -9.57 21.21 -23.37
CA LYS A 3 -9.52 19.82 -22.90
C LYS A 3 -9.27 18.93 -24.12
N HIS A 4 -8.02 18.54 -24.35
CA HIS A 4 -7.67 17.46 -25.27
C HIS A 4 -8.22 16.16 -24.68
N SER A 5 -9.45 15.82 -25.03
CA SER A 5 -9.93 14.44 -24.92
C SER A 5 -9.54 13.74 -26.21
N ASP A 6 -8.32 13.21 -26.24
CA ASP A 6 -7.93 12.23 -27.25
C ASP A 6 -8.91 11.06 -27.18
N GLY A 7 -9.77 10.95 -28.20
CA GLY A 7 -10.87 9.99 -28.29
C GLY A 7 -10.45 8.52 -28.42
N THR A 8 -9.18 8.21 -28.13
CA THR A 8 -8.60 6.86 -28.22
C THR A 8 -8.37 6.20 -26.86
N THR A 9 -8.43 6.95 -25.75
CA THR A 9 -8.36 6.35 -24.42
C THR A 9 -9.77 6.08 -23.91
N SER A 10 -10.37 4.95 -24.29
CA SER A 10 -11.56 4.46 -23.60
C SER A 10 -11.12 4.02 -22.21
N TRP A 11 -11.38 4.84 -21.20
CA TRP A 11 -11.16 4.43 -19.81
C TRP A 11 -12.16 3.32 -19.48
N SER A 12 -11.71 2.07 -19.62
CA SER A 12 -12.50 0.90 -19.21
C SER A 12 -12.29 0.71 -17.72
N PHE A 13 -13.35 0.87 -16.94
CA PHE A 13 -13.30 0.64 -15.51
C PHE A 13 -13.14 -0.85 -15.22
N ASP A 14 -11.90 -1.29 -15.10
CA ASP A 14 -11.57 -2.67 -14.81
C ASP A 14 -11.55 -2.91 -13.30
N VAL A 15 -12.64 -3.50 -12.79
CA VAL A 15 -12.78 -3.86 -11.37
C VAL A 15 -11.71 -4.85 -10.94
N GLY A 16 -11.26 -5.74 -11.83
CA GLY A 16 -10.20 -6.71 -11.57
C GLY A 16 -8.87 -6.02 -11.29
N TYR A 17 -8.54 -4.99 -12.08
CA TYR A 17 -7.34 -4.17 -11.88
C TYR A 17 -7.38 -3.44 -10.53
N ILE A 18 -8.50 -2.81 -10.18
CA ILE A 18 -8.68 -2.13 -8.89
C ILE A 18 -8.57 -3.13 -7.73
N ASN A 19 -9.16 -4.32 -7.87
CA ASN A 19 -9.08 -5.37 -6.85
C ASN A 19 -7.65 -5.87 -6.66
N ALA A 20 -6.90 -6.10 -7.75
CA ALA A 20 -5.49 -6.48 -7.68
C ALA A 20 -4.63 -5.40 -7.02
N ALA A 21 -4.87 -4.13 -7.36
CA ALA A 21 -4.21 -2.99 -6.71
C ALA A 21 -4.52 -2.93 -5.21
N ALA A 22 -5.80 -3.12 -4.82
CA ALA A 22 -6.20 -3.17 -3.42
C ALA A 22 -5.48 -4.30 -2.67
N VAL A 23 -5.44 -5.51 -3.23
CA VAL A 23 -4.71 -6.65 -2.64
C VAL A 23 -3.22 -6.32 -2.48
N GLY A 24 -2.59 -5.67 -3.45
CA GLY A 24 -1.19 -5.25 -3.35
C GLY A 24 -0.97 -4.26 -2.20
N ILE A 25 -1.80 -3.23 -2.09
CA ILE A 25 -1.67 -2.18 -1.06
C ILE A 25 -1.94 -2.75 0.34
N TYR A 26 -3.06 -3.45 0.53
CA TYR A 26 -3.41 -4.05 1.82
C TYR A 26 -2.45 -5.18 2.21
N GLY A 27 -2.00 -5.98 1.24
CA GLY A 27 -0.98 -7.00 1.43
C GLY A 27 0.32 -6.39 1.93
N TYR A 28 0.80 -5.33 1.28
CA TYR A 28 1.98 -4.58 1.73
C TYR A 28 1.81 -4.01 3.14
N ALA A 29 0.62 -3.47 3.46
CA ALA A 29 0.30 -2.92 4.78
C ALA A 29 0.50 -3.92 5.91
N VAL A 30 0.16 -5.18 5.63
CA VAL A 30 0.10 -6.27 6.62
C VAL A 30 1.38 -7.08 6.65
N VAL A 31 1.90 -7.45 5.49
CA VAL A 31 3.03 -8.37 5.37
C VAL A 31 4.32 -7.73 5.88
N VAL A 32 4.57 -6.45 5.60
CA VAL A 32 5.84 -5.82 5.96
C VAL A 32 6.04 -5.68 7.48
N PRO A 33 5.09 -5.15 8.27
CA PRO A 33 5.23 -5.08 9.72
C PRO A 33 5.37 -6.47 10.36
N MET A 34 4.64 -7.47 9.85
CA MET A 34 4.74 -8.84 10.34
C MET A 34 6.10 -9.46 10.04
N ALA A 35 6.63 -9.30 8.83
CA ALA A 35 7.96 -9.79 8.46
C ALA A 35 9.05 -9.14 9.33
N PHE A 36 8.97 -7.84 9.57
CA PHE A 36 9.89 -7.12 10.47
C PHE A 36 9.80 -7.63 11.91
N LYS A 37 8.58 -7.80 12.44
CA LYS A 37 8.39 -8.36 13.79
C LYS A 37 8.94 -9.77 13.89
N PHE A 38 8.76 -10.60 12.87
CA PHE A 38 9.31 -11.95 12.82
C PHE A 38 10.84 -11.94 12.84
N LEU A 39 11.47 -11.09 12.02
CA LEU A 39 12.93 -10.91 12.02
C LEU A 39 13.46 -10.43 13.37
N LEU A 40 12.79 -9.46 14.00
CA LEU A 40 13.21 -8.91 15.29
C LEU A 40 13.06 -9.93 16.41
N GLN A 41 11.99 -10.73 16.39
CA GLN A 41 11.81 -11.84 17.31
C GLN A 41 12.88 -12.92 17.12
N TYR A 42 13.25 -13.23 15.87
CA TYR A 42 14.36 -14.13 15.58
C TYR A 42 15.69 -13.63 16.17
N LEU A 43 15.89 -12.30 16.19
CA LEU A 43 17.05 -11.65 16.81
C LEU A 43 16.96 -11.51 18.34
N GLY A 44 15.89 -12.00 18.98
CA GLY A 44 15.68 -11.94 20.44
C GLY A 44 15.10 -10.62 20.95
N SER A 45 14.64 -9.73 20.07
CA SER A 45 14.02 -8.45 20.44
C SER A 45 12.49 -8.57 20.54
N ASN A 46 11.93 -8.18 21.68
CA ASN A 46 10.49 -8.13 21.90
C ASN A 46 9.92 -6.76 21.50
N ALA A 47 9.88 -6.50 20.19
CA ALA A 47 9.26 -5.30 19.64
C ALA A 47 7.73 -5.41 19.64
N SER A 48 7.04 -4.36 20.11
CA SER A 48 5.57 -4.30 20.06
C SER A 48 5.09 -4.11 18.62
N LEU A 49 4.32 -5.08 18.13
CA LEU A 49 3.78 -5.13 16.77
C LEU A 49 2.87 -3.92 16.50
N VAL A 50 2.07 -3.50 17.48
CA VAL A 50 1.20 -2.32 17.41
C VAL A 50 2.01 -1.05 17.17
N ARG A 51 3.13 -0.90 17.87
CA ARG A 51 4.00 0.28 17.76
C ARG A 51 4.69 0.34 16.39
N PHE A 52 5.09 -0.82 15.87
CA PHE A 52 5.60 -0.97 14.50
C PHE A 52 4.54 -0.58 13.47
N TRP A 53 3.31 -1.05 13.66
CA TRP A 53 2.20 -0.76 12.76
C TRP A 53 1.80 0.72 12.76
N CYS A 54 1.81 1.37 13.93
CA CYS A 54 1.61 2.81 14.03
C CYS A 54 2.69 3.57 13.26
N MET A 55 3.98 3.25 13.48
CA MET A 55 5.07 3.90 12.74
C MET A 55 5.00 3.63 11.24
N TRP A 56 4.68 2.40 10.85
CA TRP A 56 4.49 1.98 9.47
C TRP A 56 3.32 2.69 8.78
N GLY A 57 2.22 2.90 9.51
CA GLY A 57 1.04 3.61 9.02
C GLY A 57 1.34 5.05 8.59
N TYR A 58 2.32 5.73 9.21
CA TYR A 58 2.73 7.07 8.76
C TYR A 58 3.44 7.06 7.40
N SER A 59 4.07 5.94 7.03
CA SER A 59 4.75 5.77 5.73
C SER A 59 3.78 5.46 4.57
N PHE A 60 2.50 5.19 4.85
CA PHE A 60 1.50 4.87 3.83
C PHE A 60 1.13 6.03 2.90
N SER A 61 1.63 7.23 3.18
CA SER A 61 1.45 8.43 2.36
C SER A 61 1.91 8.24 0.91
N ILE A 62 2.82 7.30 0.63
CA ILE A 62 3.29 6.96 -0.74
C ILE A 62 2.16 6.49 -1.68
N PHE A 63 1.06 5.96 -1.14
CA PHE A 63 -0.07 5.48 -1.95
C PHE A 63 -1.16 6.53 -2.14
N ILE A 64 -1.02 7.71 -1.54
CA ILE A 64 -1.97 8.81 -1.72
C ILE A 64 -1.62 9.47 -3.06
N PRO A 65 -2.51 9.42 -4.07
CA PRO A 65 -2.29 10.16 -5.31
C PRO A 65 -2.30 11.66 -4.98
N THR A 66 -1.14 12.31 -5.03
CA THR A 66 -1.03 13.76 -4.94
C THR A 66 -1.33 14.37 -6.30
N ALA A 67 -2.19 15.38 -6.31
CA ALA A 67 -2.64 16.10 -7.51
C ALA A 67 -1.55 16.97 -8.13
#